data_AF-A0A0D0KMW2-F1
#
_entry.id   AF-A0A0D0KMW2-F1
#
_cell.length_a   1.000
_cell.length_b   1.000
_cell.length_c   1.000
_cell.angle_alpha   90.00
_cell.angle_beta   90.00
_cell.angle_gamma   90.00
#
_symmetry.space_group_name_H-M   'P 1'
#
loop_
_entity.id
_entity.type
_entity.pdbx_description
1 polymer ?
#
loop_
_entity_poly.entity_id
_entity_poly.type
_entity_poly.pdbx_seq_one_letter_code
_entity_poly.pdbx_strand_id
1 'polypeptide(L)'
;GLLTSVIVHVVTDTTTIADSTTMAGDTADGNPGFLVGHGVISPDHVADLADRDDAVIRPVSTTNPASQPADPYRPSSALDTFVRIRDQYCTWPGCNRG
;
A
#
# COMPACT_ATOMS: atom_id res chain seq x y z
N GLY A 1 28.97 -0.62 -12.30
CA GLY A 1 27.96 0.43 -12.51
C GLY A 1 27.14 0.52 -11.24
N LEU A 2 26.85 1.73 -10.76
CA LEU A 2 26.04 1.93 -9.55
C LEU A 2 24.63 1.36 -9.81
N LEU A 3 24.30 0.26 -9.14
CA LEU A 3 22.94 -0.25 -9.11
C LEU A 3 22.12 0.74 -8.28
N THR A 4 21.35 1.61 -8.93
CA THR A 4 20.39 2.46 -8.24
C THR A 4 19.21 1.60 -7.81
N SER A 5 19.16 1.23 -6.53
CA SER A 5 18.00 0.56 -5.96
C SER A 5 16.90 1.60 -5.70
N VAL A 6 15.67 1.29 -6.14
CA VAL A 6 14.49 2.11 -5.86
C VAL A 6 13.54 1.28 -4.99
N ILE A 7 13.04 1.88 -3.92
CA ILE A 7 12.00 1.29 -3.08
C ILE A 7 10.68 1.93 -3.47
N VAL A 8 9.70 1.09 -3.80
CA VAL A 8 8.32 1.50 -4.05
C VAL A 8 7.41 1.00 -2.94
N HIS A 9 6.41 1.79 -2.60
CA HIS A 9 5.35 1.38 -1.68
C HIS A 9 4.05 1.22 -2.45
N VAL A 10 3.46 0.03 -2.35
CA VAL A 10 2.15 -0.28 -2.92
C VAL A 10 1.18 -0.62 -1.79
N VAL A 11 -0.02 -0.08 -1.89
CA VAL A 11 -1.13 -0.35 -0.99
C VAL A 11 -2.20 -1.08 -1.79
N THR A 12 -2.66 -2.21 -1.27
CA THR A 12 -3.69 -3.03 -1.92
C THR A 12 -4.48 -3.79 -0.86
N ASP A 13 -5.61 -4.38 -1.27
CA ASP A 13 -6.41 -5.24 -0.40
C ASP A 13 -5.72 -6.57 -0.10
N THR A 14 -6.18 -7.28 0.93
CA THR A 14 -5.59 -8.60 1.23
C THR A 14 -6.02 -9.67 0.23
N THR A 15 -7.14 -9.49 -0.47
CA THR A 15 -7.65 -10.44 -1.47
C THR A 15 -6.76 -10.48 -2.71
N THR A 16 -6.30 -9.33 -3.19
CA THR A 16 -5.39 -9.23 -4.37
C THR A 16 -4.06 -9.94 -4.12
N ILE A 17 -3.53 -9.81 -2.90
CA ILE A 17 -2.32 -10.52 -2.49
C ILE A 17 -2.60 -12.03 -2.38
N ALA A 18 -3.73 -12.44 -1.82
CA ALA A 18 -4.09 -13.85 -1.73
C ALA A 18 -4.17 -14.49 -3.13
N ASP A 19 -4.83 -13.82 -4.07
CA ASP A 19 -4.98 -14.28 -5.45
C ASP A 19 -3.64 -14.33 -6.19
N SER A 20 -2.71 -13.40 -5.92
CA SER A 20 -1.35 -13.46 -6.48
C SER A 20 -0.57 -14.71 -6.03
N THR A 21 -0.74 -15.14 -4.77
CA THR A 21 -0.05 -16.31 -4.23
C THR A 21 -0.66 -17.64 -4.65
N THR A 22 -1.91 -17.63 -5.15
CA THR A 22 -2.64 -18.82 -5.59
C THR A 22 -2.72 -18.88 -7.11
N MET A 23 -1.61 -19.26 -7.75
CA MET A 23 -1.48 -19.52 -9.19
C MET A 23 -1.69 -18.30 -10.10
N ALA A 24 -0.61 -17.90 -10.77
CA ALA A 24 -0.59 -17.00 -11.91
C ALA A 24 -1.67 -17.41 -12.95
N GLY A 25 -2.76 -16.63 -13.06
CA GLY A 25 -3.76 -16.95 -14.07
C GLY A 25 -5.00 -16.08 -14.12
N ASP A 26 -5.52 -15.60 -13.00
CA ASP A 26 -6.74 -14.77 -13.05
C ASP A 26 -6.80 -13.74 -11.92
N THR A 27 -6.05 -12.65 -12.07
CA THR A 27 -6.16 -11.47 -11.20
C THR A 27 -7.29 -10.54 -11.65
N ALA A 28 -8.14 -10.97 -12.60
CA ALA A 28 -9.26 -10.19 -13.12
C ALA A 28 -10.31 -9.87 -12.04
N ASP A 29 -10.37 -10.68 -10.98
CA ASP A 29 -11.24 -10.48 -9.82
C ASP A 29 -10.55 -9.66 -8.70
N GLY A 30 -9.27 -9.33 -8.86
CA GLY A 30 -8.48 -8.57 -7.90
C GLY A 30 -8.84 -7.07 -7.90
N ASN A 31 -8.91 -6.46 -6.72
CA ASN A 31 -9.02 -5.02 -6.57
C ASN A 31 -7.75 -4.29 -7.10
N PRO A 32 -7.87 -3.08 -7.65
CA PRO A 32 -6.70 -2.30 -8.05
C PRO A 32 -5.82 -1.92 -6.84
N GLY A 33 -4.53 -1.77 -7.06
CA GLY A 33 -3.57 -1.28 -6.07
C GLY A 33 -3.28 0.20 -6.23
N PHE A 34 -2.61 0.78 -5.24
CA PHE A 34 -2.13 2.15 -5.24
C PHE A 34 -0.62 2.21 -5.08
N LEU A 35 0.09 2.72 -6.08
CA LEU A 35 1.52 2.96 -6.06
C LEU A 35 1.79 4.40 -5.62
N VAL A 36 2.47 4.55 -4.48
CA VAL A 36 2.75 5.87 -3.89
C VAL A 36 3.53 6.74 -4.88
N GLY A 37 2.99 7.93 -5.19
CA GLY A 37 3.57 8.88 -6.14
C GLY A 37 3.25 8.62 -7.62
N HIS A 38 2.53 7.54 -7.94
CA HIS A 38 2.19 7.17 -9.31
C HIS A 38 0.70 6.86 -9.52
N GLY A 39 -0.07 6.69 -8.43
CA GLY A 39 -1.51 6.52 -8.49
C GLY A 39 -1.94 5.06 -8.57
N VAL A 40 -3.11 4.83 -9.17
CA VAL A 40 -3.74 3.50 -9.23
C VAL A 40 -3.02 2.61 -10.25
N ILE A 41 -2.78 1.34 -9.88
CA ILE A 41 -2.19 0.29 -10.73
C ILE A 41 -3.14 -0.91 -10.81
N SER A 42 -3.03 -1.70 -11.89
CA SER A 42 -3.85 -2.90 -12.09
C SER A 42 -3.52 -3.98 -11.05
N PRO A 43 -4.47 -4.89 -10.77
CA PRO A 43 -4.21 -6.06 -9.94
C PRO A 43 -3.06 -6.93 -10.48
N ASP A 44 -2.93 -7.05 -11.81
CA ASP A 44 -1.80 -7.77 -12.43
C ASP A 44 -0.44 -7.16 -12.05
N HIS A 45 -0.31 -5.82 -12.10
CA HIS A 45 0.92 -5.15 -11.69
C HIS A 45 1.19 -5.30 -10.19
N VAL A 46 0.14 -5.41 -9.36
CA VAL A 46 0.30 -5.69 -7.93
C VAL A 46 0.84 -7.10 -7.73
N ALA A 47 0.31 -8.09 -8.45
CA ALA A 47 0.77 -9.48 -8.40
C ALA A 47 2.23 -9.60 -8.84
N ASP A 48 2.59 -8.97 -9.98
CA ASP A 48 3.98 -8.94 -10.48
C ASP A 48 4.95 -8.36 -9.44
N LEU A 49 4.52 -7.34 -8.68
CA LEU A 49 5.35 -6.74 -7.63
C LEU A 49 5.41 -7.62 -6.37
N ALA A 50 4.34 -8.34 -6.04
CA ALA A 50 4.26 -9.22 -4.87
C ALA A 50 5.08 -10.51 -5.06
N ASP A 51 5.18 -11.01 -6.29
CA ASP A 51 5.94 -12.22 -6.66
C ASP A 51 7.47 -12.02 -6.68
N ARG A 52 7.95 -10.78 -6.55
CA ARG A 52 9.39 -10.52 -6.50
C ARG A 52 10.00 -10.99 -5.18
N ASP A 53 11.18 -11.60 -5.26
CA ASP A 53 11.94 -12.07 -4.09
C ASP A 53 12.29 -10.96 -3.07
N ASP A 54 12.35 -9.69 -3.52
CA ASP A 54 12.65 -8.53 -2.68
C ASP A 54 11.38 -7.82 -2.15
N ALA A 55 10.18 -8.35 -2.43
CA ALA A 55 8.93 -7.80 -1.95
C ALA A 55 8.72 -8.08 -0.46
N VAL A 56 8.39 -7.05 0.30
CA VAL A 56 8.04 -7.17 1.73
C VAL A 56 6.56 -6.84 1.92
N ILE A 57 5.76 -7.89 2.09
CA ILE A 57 4.33 -7.77 2.37
C ILE A 57 4.12 -7.47 3.86
N ARG A 58 3.46 -6.35 4.16
CA ARG A 58 3.16 -5.93 5.53
C ARG A 58 1.64 -5.72 5.71
N PRO A 59 0.93 -6.69 6.33
CA PRO A 59 -0.48 -6.51 6.66
C PRO A 59 -0.66 -5.32 7.61
N VAL A 60 -1.64 -4.47 7.30
CA VAL A 60 -1.98 -3.29 8.13
C VAL A 60 -3.35 -3.49 8.76
N SER A 61 -3.42 -3.41 10.08
CA SER A 61 -4.69 -3.41 10.80
C SER A 61 -5.37 -2.06 10.64
N THR A 62 -6.62 -2.07 10.16
CA THR A 62 -7.48 -0.88 10.06
C THR A 62 -8.29 -0.63 11.32
N THR A 63 -8.23 -1.52 12.32
CA THR A 63 -9.01 -1.39 13.55
C THR A 63 -8.42 -0.32 14.46
N ASN A 64 -9.07 0.85 14.49
CA ASN A 64 -8.86 1.98 15.40
C ASN A 64 -7.38 2.25 15.78
N PRO A 65 -6.51 2.63 14.82
CA PRO A 65 -5.09 2.88 15.10
C PRO A 65 -4.85 4.05 16.06
N ALA A 66 -5.81 4.97 16.19
CA ALA A 66 -5.76 6.09 17.12
C ALA A 66 -5.96 5.66 18.59
N SER A 67 -6.54 4.49 18.84
CA SER A 67 -6.74 3.95 20.18
C SER A 67 -5.54 3.15 20.72
N GLN A 68 -4.53 2.91 19.89
CA GLN A 68 -3.32 2.21 20.31
C GLN A 68 -2.52 3.09 21.28
N PRO A 69 -1.89 2.51 22.32
CA PRO A 69 -1.04 3.26 23.24
C PRO A 69 0.05 4.03 22.48
N ALA A 70 0.12 5.34 22.69
CA ALA A 70 1.09 6.22 22.07
C ALA A 70 1.39 7.42 22.98
N ASP A 71 2.49 8.10 22.69
CA ASP A 71 2.75 9.41 23.28
C ASP A 71 1.72 10.42 22.73
N PRO A 72 1.05 11.23 23.58
CA PRO A 72 0.03 12.18 23.14
C PRO A 72 0.52 13.23 22.12
N TYR A 73 1.82 13.53 22.10
CA TYR A 73 2.44 14.51 21.20
C TYR A 73 3.21 13.86 20.05
N ARG A 74 3.32 12.52 20.03
CA ARG A 74 4.00 11.79 18.96
C ARG A 74 3.13 10.61 18.47
N PRO A 75 2.55 10.71 17.27
CA PRO A 75 1.74 9.64 16.68
C PRO A 75 2.48 8.29 16.67
N SER A 76 1.73 7.21 16.91
CA SER A 76 2.27 5.85 16.77
C SER A 76 2.61 5.55 15.30
N SER A 77 3.54 4.63 15.08
CA SER A 77 3.88 4.17 13.72
C SER A 77 2.67 3.54 13.01
N ALA A 78 1.77 2.89 13.75
CA ALA A 78 0.53 2.35 13.23
C ALA A 78 -0.42 3.46 12.73
N LEU A 79 -0.57 4.54 13.50
CA LEU A 79 -1.40 5.69 13.11
C LEU A 79 -0.79 6.44 11.92
N ASP A 80 0.53 6.67 11.91
CA ASP A 80 1.24 7.26 10.77
C ASP A 80 1.07 6.42 9.50
N THR A 81 1.24 5.10 9.60
CA THR A 81 1.05 4.17 8.48
C THR A 81 -0.40 4.22 7.97
N PHE A 82 -1.37 4.20 8.88
CA PHE A 82 -2.79 4.27 8.52
C PHE A 82 -3.16 5.57 7.79
N VAL A 83 -2.71 6.72 8.28
CA VAL A 83 -3.00 8.02 7.66
C VAL A 83 -2.43 8.08 6.24
N ARG A 84 -1.20 7.59 6.03
CA ARG A 84 -0.59 7.53 4.68
C ARG A 84 -1.38 6.63 3.73
N ILE A 85 -1.81 5.47 4.23
CA ILE A 85 -2.61 4.51 3.46
C ILE A 85 -4.00 5.05 3.11
N ARG A 86 -4.63 5.80 4.01
CA ARG A 86 -5.97 6.36 3.83
C ARG A 86 -5.97 7.55 2.89
N ASP A 87 -5.05 8.48 3.10
CA ASP A 87 -5.13 9.78 2.45
C ASP A 87 -4.62 9.72 1.02
N GLN A 88 -3.52 8.99 0.74
CA GLN A 88 -2.85 8.70 -0.56
C GLN A 88 -2.52 9.90 -1.47
N TYR A 89 -3.41 10.87 -1.52
CA TYR A 89 -3.37 12.17 -2.13
C TYR A 89 -3.58 13.25 -1.07
N CYS A 90 -3.41 14.50 -1.50
CA CYS A 90 -3.72 15.67 -0.70
C CYS A 90 -5.21 15.70 -0.30
N THR A 91 -5.52 15.74 1.00
CA THR A 91 -6.90 15.83 1.51
C THR A 91 -7.36 17.26 1.81
N TRP A 92 -6.51 18.25 1.57
CA TRP A 92 -6.84 19.65 1.81
C TRP A 92 -7.92 20.14 0.83
N PRO A 93 -8.97 20.85 1.28
CA PRO A 93 -10.01 21.37 0.40
C PRO A 93 -9.46 22.27 -0.71
N GLY A 94 -9.78 21.95 -1.98
CA GLY A 94 -9.29 22.69 -3.14
C GLY A 94 -7.91 22.27 -3.64
N CYS A 95 -7.27 21.28 -3.01
CA CYS A 95 -6.04 20.67 -3.50
C CYS A 95 -6.38 19.67 -4.61
N ASN A 96 -6.13 20.03 -5.87
CA ASN A 96 -6.47 19.23 -7.05
C ASN A 96 -5.25 18.69 -7.82
N ARG A 97 -4.06 18.78 -7.21
CA ARG A 97 -2.84 18.13 -7.71
C ARG A 97 -2.57 16.90 -6.86
N GLY A 98 -3.03 15.76 -7.35
CA GLY A 98 -2.64 14.43 -6.89
C GLY A 98 -1.49 13.89 -7.72
#